data_AF-A0A0L6WVG6-F1
#
_entry.id   AF-A0A0L6WVG6-F1
#
_cell.length_a   1.000
_cell.length_b   1.000
_cell.length_c   1.000
_cell.angle_alpha   90.00
_cell.angle_beta   90.00
_cell.angle_gamma   90.00
#
_symmetry.space_group_name_H-M   'P 1'
#
loop_
_entity.id
_entity.type
_entity.pdbx_description
1 polymer ?
#
loop_
_entity_poly.entity_id
_entity_poly.type
_entity_poly.pdbx_seq_one_letter_code
_entity_poly.pdbx_strand_id
1 'polypeptide(L)' 'VFNINRTPNKASTISSVVDLIFYYQNHAECAVFAITSLGKQDMILGVTWL' A
#
# COMPACT_ATOMS: atom_id res chain seq x y z
N VAL A 1 -6.35 11.52 -3.17
CA VAL A 1 -6.48 10.75 -1.91
C VAL A 1 -6.69 11.74 -0.78
N PHE A 2 -7.68 11.52 0.08
CA PHE A 2 -7.91 12.34 1.26
C PHE A 2 -7.55 11.53 2.50
N ASN A 3 -6.99 12.18 3.51
CA ASN A 3 -6.83 11.57 4.83
C ASN A 3 -8.22 11.25 5.43
N ILE A 4 -8.27 10.42 6.47
CA ILE A 4 -9.54 10.07 7.19
C ILE A 4 -10.29 11.35 7.65
N ASN A 5 -9.56 12.42 7.94
CA ASN A 5 -10.11 13.74 8.31
C ASN A 5 -10.52 14.63 7.12
N ARG A 6 -10.62 14.08 5.90
CA ARG A 6 -11.00 14.78 4.65
C ARG A 6 -10.07 15.91 4.20
N THR A 7 -8.87 16.03 4.78
CA THR A 7 -7.87 16.97 4.23
C THR A 7 -7.22 16.38 2.98
N PRO A 8 -6.91 17.20 1.95
CA PRO A 8 -6.15 16.75 0.80
C PRO A 8 -4.84 16.15 1.28
N ASN A 9 -4.59 14.87 0.95
CA ASN A 9 -3.33 14.27 1.34
C ASN A 9 -2.22 14.80 0.42
N LYS A 10 -1.59 15.89 0.86
CA LYS A 10 -0.49 16.57 0.14
C LYS A 10 0.80 15.74 0.10
N ALA A 11 0.93 14.73 0.95
CA ALA A 11 2.13 13.90 1.06
C ALA A 11 1.99 12.55 0.34
N SER A 12 0.76 12.03 0.15
CA SER A 12 0.55 10.70 -0.43
C SER A 12 0.24 10.77 -1.92
N THR A 13 1.28 10.72 -2.74
CA THR A 13 1.13 10.15 -4.06
C THR A 13 1.57 8.70 -3.95
N ILE A 14 0.76 7.76 -4.46
CA ILE A 14 1.22 6.37 -4.63
C ILE A 14 2.48 6.46 -5.49
N SER A 15 3.62 6.13 -4.90
CA SER A 15 4.92 6.20 -5.56
C SER A 15 5.18 4.97 -6.41
N SER A 16 4.64 3.83 -6.00
CA SER A 16 4.81 2.56 -6.70
C SER A 16 3.67 1.60 -6.37
N VAL A 17 3.48 0.61 -7.23
CA VAL A 17 2.62 -0.56 -6.99
C VAL A 17 3.49 -1.79 -7.18
N VAL A 18 3.44 -2.71 -6.22
CA VAL A 18 4.27 -3.92 -6.22
C VAL A 18 3.42 -5.15 -5.98
N ASP A 19 3.74 -6.23 -6.69
CA ASP A 19 3.23 -7.56 -6.42
C ASP A 19 4.08 -8.22 -5.33
N LEU A 20 3.46 -8.60 -4.21
CA LEU A 20 4.14 -9.31 -3.13
C LEU A 20 3.65 -10.75 -3.10
N ILE A 21 4.58 -11.68 -3.28
CA ILE A 21 4.30 -13.10 -3.22
C ILE A 21 4.62 -13.60 -1.81
N PHE A 22 3.59 -14.01 -1.08
CA PHE A 22 3.70 -14.66 0.22
C PHE A 22 3.82 -16.17 0.04
N TYR A 23 4.80 -16.77 0.69
CA TYR A 23 4.95 -18.21 0.77
C TYR A 23 4.74 -18.67 2.21
N TYR A 24 3.78 -19.57 2.42
CA TYR A 24 3.54 -20.16 3.74
C TYR A 24 3.01 -21.58 3.62
N GLN A 25 3.60 -22.52 4.35
CA GLN A 25 3.17 -23.93 4.39
C GLN A 25 2.84 -24.54 3.02
N ASN A 26 3.77 -24.46 2.07
CA ASN A 26 3.63 -24.99 0.70
C ASN A 26 2.51 -24.32 -0.13
N HIS A 27 2.01 -23.17 0.32
CA HIS A 27 1.07 -22.32 -0.39
C HIS A 27 1.74 -21.01 -0.77
N ALA A 28 1.33 -20.47 -1.91
CA ALA A 28 1.82 -19.20 -2.43
C ALA A 28 0.63 -18.28 -2.75
N GLU A 29 0.63 -17.07 -2.20
CA GLU A 29 -0.39 -16.05 -2.48
C GLU A 29 0.27 -14.81 -3.04
N CYS A 30 -0.28 -14.24 -4.10
CA CYS A 30 0.14 -12.95 -4.64
C CYS A 30 -0.85 -11.88 -4.20
N ALA A 31 -0.35 -10.81 -3.60
CA ALA A 31 -1.15 -9.64 -3.24
C ALA A 31 -0.51 -8.36 -3.78
N VAL A 32 -1.34 -7.49 -4.33
CA VAL A 32 -0.93 -6.19 -4.86
C VAL A 32 -0.90 -5.17 -3.72
N PHE A 33 0.20 -4.43 -3.61
CA PHE A 33 0.36 -3.35 -2.64
C PHE A 33 0.68 -2.04 -3.34
N ALA A 34 0.04 -0.96 -2.88
CA ALA A 34 0.43 0.39 -3.24
C ALA A 34 1.42 0.92 -2.19
N ILE A 35 2.53 1.49 -2.63
CA ILE A 35 3.50 2.15 -1.77
C ILE A 35 3.23 3.65 -1.82
N THR A 36 3.17 4.29 -0.67
CA THR A 36 3.15 5.75 -0.55
C THR A 36 4.18 6.18 0.48
N SER A 37 4.74 7.37 0.33
CA SER A 37 5.48 7.98 1.43
C SER A 37 4.51 8.52 2.48
N LEU A 38 4.84 8.28 3.75
CA LEU A 38 4.23 8.92 4.91
C LEU A 38 5.31 9.72 5.63
N GLY A 39 5.41 11.00 5.31
CA GLY A 39 6.47 11.87 5.83
C GLY A 39 7.84 11.44 5.30
N LYS A 40 8.67 10.81 6.15
CA LYS A 40 10.05 10.37 5.81
C LYS A 40 10.18 8.85 5.62
N GLN A 41 9.09 8.09 5.75
CA GLN A 41 9.10 6.64 5.65
C GLN A 41 8.17 6.19 4.52
N ASP A 42 8.54 5.11 3.85
CA ASP A 42 7.66 4.45 2.90
C ASP A 42 6.66 3.56 3.66
N MET A 43 5.39 3.68 3.30
CA MET A 43 4.29 2.93 3.87
C MET A 43 3.64 2.07 2.79
N ILE A 44 3.52 0.77 3.11
CA ILE A 44 2.77 -0.19 2.31
C ILE A 44 1.28 -0.05 2.66
N LEU A 45 0.48 0.32 1.67
CA LEU A 45 -0.98 0.27 1.73
C LEU A 45 -1.44 -1.07 1.15
N GLY A 46 -1.96 -1.93 2.01
CA GLY A 46 -2.69 -3.13 1.57
C GLY A 46 -3.94 -2.71 0.81
N VAL A 47 -4.08 -3.22 -0.41
CA VAL A 47 -5.35 -3.14 -1.14
C VAL A 47 -6.19 -4.30 -0.62
N THR A 48 -6.97 -4.08 0.43
CA THR A 48 -7.98 -5.07 0.84
C THR A 48 -8.97 -5.21 -0.32
N TRP A 49 -9.11 -6.42 -0.84
CA TRP A 49 -10.11 -6.75 -1.84
C TRP A 49 -11.49 -6.26 -1.35
N LEU A 50 -12.21 -5.59 -2.25
CA LEU A 50 -13.53 -5.01 -2.02
C LEU A 50 -14.59 -6.10 -1.82
#